data_AF-A0A835P9V1-F1
#
_entry.id   AF-A0A835P9V1-F1
#
_cell.length_a   1.000
_cell.length_b   1.000
_cell.length_c   1.000
_cell.angle_alpha   90.00
_cell.angle_beta   90.00
_cell.angle_gamma   90.00
#
_symmetry.space_group_name_H-M   'P 1'
#
loop_
_entity.id
_entity.type
_entity.pdbx_description
1 polymer ?
#
loop_
_entity_poly.entity_id
_entity_poly.type
_entity_poly.pdbx_seq_one_letter_code
_entity_poly.pdbx_strand_id
1 'polypeptide(L)'
;MKRLLASITGTQKISVPMTIVGSGIAKMFVGELVETGRIVMKERNESGPIRPCHIREAYRRLRLEGKVPRRSVPRLFQAMIHFKESHRVDRVGQRINVEDMKFFNLNLMD
;
A
#
# COMPACT_ATOMS: atom_id res chain seq x y z
N MET A 1 13.02 -1.60 -10.08
CA MET A 1 12.52 -2.39 -8.92
C MET A 1 13.52 -2.60 -7.79
N LYS A 2 14.84 -2.78 -8.04
CA LYS A 2 15.83 -3.05 -6.97
C LYS A 2 15.82 -2.05 -5.80
N ARG A 3 15.77 -0.74 -6.06
CA ARG A 3 15.73 0.30 -5.00
C ARG A 3 14.48 0.20 -4.12
N LEU A 4 13.30 -0.03 -4.73
CA LEU A 4 12.03 -0.17 -4.01
C LEU A 4 12.00 -1.44 -3.16
N LEU A 5 12.46 -2.57 -3.72
CA LEU A 5 12.57 -3.81 -2.97
C LEU A 5 13.57 -3.67 -1.80
N ALA A 6 14.63 -2.85 -1.96
CA ALA A 6 15.63 -2.63 -0.92
C ALA A 6 15.08 -1.81 0.22
N SER A 7 14.30 -0.77 -0.10
CA SER A 7 13.64 0.05 0.91
C SER A 7 12.57 -0.71 1.69
N ILE A 8 11.90 -1.69 1.08
CA ILE A 8 10.84 -2.47 1.75
C ILE A 8 11.43 -3.58 2.62
N THR A 9 12.41 -4.32 2.11
CA THR A 9 12.98 -5.48 2.83
C THR A 9 14.07 -5.07 3.83
N GLY A 10 14.61 -3.85 3.75
CA GLY A 10 15.69 -3.36 4.63
C GLY A 10 17.05 -4.03 4.38
N THR A 11 17.13 -4.92 3.39
CA THR A 11 18.34 -5.64 3.01
C THR A 11 18.93 -5.05 1.72
N GLN A 12 20.23 -4.74 1.76
CA GLN A 12 20.94 -4.17 0.59
C GLN A 12 21.22 -5.23 -0.49
N LYS A 13 21.24 -6.51 -0.11
CA LYS A 13 21.48 -7.65 -1.03
C LYS A 13 20.16 -8.17 -1.58
N ILE A 14 19.73 -7.64 -2.72
CA ILE A 14 18.59 -8.17 -3.47
C ILE A 14 19.10 -8.97 -4.65
N SER A 15 18.62 -10.20 -4.74
CA SER A 15 18.94 -11.10 -5.85
C SER A 15 18.26 -10.64 -7.15
N VAL A 16 18.95 -10.84 -8.26
CA VAL A 16 18.44 -10.51 -9.60
C VAL A 16 17.10 -11.22 -9.90
N PRO A 17 16.93 -12.53 -9.59
CA PRO A 17 15.65 -13.23 -9.79
C PRO A 17 14.46 -12.57 -9.07
N MET A 18 14.64 -12.09 -7.84
CA MET A 18 13.58 -11.40 -7.10
C MET A 18 13.15 -10.10 -7.77
N THR A 19 14.10 -9.39 -8.37
CA THR A 19 13.79 -8.17 -9.12
C THR A 19 13.04 -8.47 -10.41
N ILE A 20 13.37 -9.58 -11.08
CA ILE A 20 12.67 -10.04 -12.30
C ILE A 20 11.23 -10.39 -11.97
N VAL A 21 11.01 -11.23 -10.96
CA VAL A 21 9.66 -11.64 -10.53
C VAL A 21 8.83 -10.42 -10.09
N GLY A 22 9.40 -9.55 -9.26
CA GLY A 22 8.70 -8.34 -8.81
C GLY A 22 8.33 -7.40 -9.96
N SER A 23 9.17 -7.32 -10.99
CA SER A 23 8.86 -6.55 -12.21
C SER A 23 7.78 -7.22 -13.06
N GLY A 24 7.77 -8.56 -13.13
CA GLY A 24 6.74 -9.33 -13.83
C GLY A 24 5.35 -9.15 -13.21
N ILE A 25 5.26 -9.29 -11.88
CA ILE A 25 4.00 -9.07 -11.14
C ILE A 25 3.51 -7.63 -11.34
N ALA A 26 4.40 -6.64 -11.24
CA ALA A 26 4.05 -5.25 -11.48
C ALA A 26 3.54 -5.02 -12.91
N LYS A 27 4.16 -5.65 -13.92
CA LYS A 27 3.73 -5.54 -15.32
C LYS A 27 2.33 -6.12 -15.52
N MET A 28 2.04 -7.29 -14.97
CA MET A 28 0.71 -7.90 -15.07
C MET A 28 -0.36 -7.01 -14.43
N PHE A 29 -0.08 -6.50 -13.23
CA PHE A 29 -1.00 -5.62 -12.52
C PHE A 29 -1.29 -4.31 -13.26
N VAL A 30 -0.23 -3.65 -13.76
CA VAL A 30 -0.39 -2.39 -14.53
C VAL A 30 -1.14 -2.64 -15.83
N GLY A 31 -0.88 -3.76 -16.51
CA GLY A 31 -1.61 -4.14 -17.72
C GLY A 31 -3.11 -4.25 -17.49
N GLU A 32 -3.53 -5.00 -16.47
CA GLU A 32 -4.95 -5.15 -16.13
C GLU A 32 -5.59 -3.82 -15.71
N LEU A 33 -4.87 -3.02 -14.90
CA LEU A 33 -5.36 -1.71 -14.45
C LEU A 33 -5.60 -0.74 -15.62
N VAL A 34 -4.70 -0.71 -16.60
CA VAL A 34 -4.81 0.16 -17.77
C VAL A 34 -5.90 -0.34 -18.72
N GLU A 35 -6.03 -1.65 -18.90
CA GLU A 35 -7.10 -2.26 -19.71
C GLU A 35 -8.47 -1.91 -19.14
N THR A 36 -8.69 -2.13 -17.85
CA THR A 36 -9.94 -1.71 -17.17
C THR A 36 -10.14 -0.20 -17.25
N GLY A 37 -9.07 0.60 -17.16
CA GLY A 37 -9.14 2.05 -17.34
C GLY A 37 -9.64 2.45 -18.73
N ARG A 38 -9.27 1.70 -19.77
CA ARG A 38 -9.74 1.92 -21.14
C ARG A 38 -11.20 1.52 -21.31
N ILE A 39 -11.63 0.44 -20.66
CA ILE A 39 -13.04 0.02 -20.61
C ILE A 39 -13.90 1.12 -19.98
N VAL A 40 -13.51 1.65 -18.82
CA VAL A 40 -14.22 2.75 -18.14
C VAL A 40 -14.35 3.98 -19.04
N MET A 41 -13.29 4.30 -19.80
CA MET A 41 -13.29 5.43 -20.71
C MET A 41 -14.25 5.20 -21.90
N LYS A 42 -14.30 3.99 -22.45
CA LYS A 42 -15.23 3.59 -23.52
C LYS A 42 -16.69 3.63 -23.04
N GLU A 43 -16.98 3.14 -21.84
CA GLU A 43 -18.32 3.18 -21.23
C GLU A 43 -18.84 4.61 -21.05
N ARG A 44 -17.94 5.56 -20.79
CA ARG A 44 -18.26 6.97 -20.61
C ARG A 44 -18.28 7.77 -21.93
N ASN A 45 -18.03 7.11 -23.07
CA ASN A 45 -17.89 7.74 -24.38
C ASN A 45 -16.83 8.85 -24.41
N GLU A 46 -15.77 8.70 -23.63
CA GLU A 46 -14.69 9.68 -23.57
C GLU A 46 -13.58 9.25 -24.53
N SER A 47 -13.01 10.20 -25.27
CA SER A 47 -11.92 9.97 -26.22
C SER A 47 -10.69 10.80 -25.85
N GLY A 48 -9.50 10.30 -26.14
CA GLY A 48 -8.22 10.93 -25.79
C GLY A 48 -7.34 10.10 -24.82
N PRO A 49 -6.39 10.74 -24.12
CA PRO A 49 -5.50 10.04 -23.19
C PRO A 49 -6.25 9.59 -21.93
N ILE A 50 -5.79 8.48 -21.32
CA ILE A 50 -6.35 7.97 -20.07
C ILE A 50 -6.12 9.00 -18.95
N ARG A 51 -7.21 9.47 -18.34
CA ARG A 51 -7.17 10.45 -17.25
C ARG A 51 -7.10 9.77 -15.88
N PRO A 52 -6.63 10.47 -14.83
CA PRO A 52 -6.57 9.91 -13.48
C PRO A 52 -7.90 9.41 -12.93
N CYS A 53 -9.02 9.99 -13.36
CA CYS A 53 -10.37 9.52 -12.99
C CYS A 53 -10.66 8.10 -13.48
N HIS A 54 -10.19 7.72 -14.68
CA HIS A 54 -10.41 6.38 -15.23
C HIS A 54 -9.58 5.34 -14.50
N ILE A 55 -8.33 5.68 -14.13
CA ILE A 55 -7.45 4.78 -13.38
C ILE A 55 -7.98 4.54 -11.96
N ARG A 56 -8.48 5.59 -11.27
CA ARG A 56 -9.09 5.43 -9.94
C ARG A 56 -10.33 4.54 -9.97
N GLU A 57 -11.17 4.72 -10.98
CA GLU A 57 -12.36 3.90 -11.15
C GLU A 57 -12.01 2.45 -11.53
N ALA A 58 -11.03 2.26 -12.41
CA ALA A 58 -10.49 0.93 -12.74
C ALA A 58 -9.94 0.21 -11.50
N TYR A 59 -9.17 0.91 -10.66
CA TYR A 59 -8.66 0.36 -9.41
C TYR A 59 -9.80 -0.02 -8.44
N ARG A 60 -10.86 0.80 -8.37
CA ARG A 60 -12.04 0.51 -7.55
C ARG A 60 -12.72 -0.78 -8.02
N ARG A 61 -12.91 -0.96 -9.33
CA ARG A 61 -13.50 -2.18 -9.91
C ARG A 61 -12.63 -3.41 -9.65
N LEU A 62 -11.33 -3.32 -9.89
CA LEU A 62 -10.39 -4.42 -9.62
C LEU A 62 -10.33 -4.81 -8.13
N ARG A 63 -10.48 -3.85 -7.21
CA ARG A 63 -10.60 -4.18 -5.77
C ARG A 63 -11.87 -4.95 -5.44
N LEU A 64 -12.99 -4.63 -6.09
CA LEU A 64 -14.26 -5.32 -5.90
C LEU A 64 -14.23 -6.74 -6.48
N GLU A 65 -13.59 -6.90 -7.64
CA GLU A 65 -13.36 -8.21 -8.27
C GLU A 65 -12.36 -9.08 -7.49
N GLY A 66 -11.68 -8.54 -6.47
CA GLY A 66 -10.72 -9.28 -5.65
C GLY A 66 -9.37 -9.53 -6.31
N LYS A 67 -9.12 -8.92 -7.48
CA LYS A 67 -7.89 -9.10 -8.26
C LYS A 67 -6.72 -8.24 -7.76
N VAL A 68 -7.00 -7.24 -6.92
CA VAL A 68 -5.96 -6.46 -6.23
C VAL A 68 -5.53 -7.20 -4.96
N PRO A 69 -4.21 -7.42 -4.75
CA PRO A 69 -3.70 -7.98 -3.50
C PRO A 69 -4.24 -7.22 -2.29
N ARG A 70 -5.00 -7.92 -1.43
CA ARG A 70 -5.53 -7.31 -0.20
C ARG A 70 -4.38 -7.16 0.80
N ARG A 71 -4.32 -6.00 1.46
CA ARG A 71 -3.43 -5.81 2.61
C ARG A 71 -3.88 -6.78 3.70
N SER A 72 -3.04 -7.75 4.04
CA SER A 72 -3.32 -8.81 5.01
C SER A 72 -3.04 -8.40 6.47
N VAL A 73 -2.84 -7.12 6.76
CA VAL A 73 -2.72 -6.66 8.15
C VAL A 73 -4.11 -6.45 8.74
N PRO A 74 -4.49 -7.18 9.81
CA PRO A 74 -5.65 -6.82 10.61
C PRO A 74 -5.46 -5.39 11.11
N ARG A 75 -6.51 -4.56 11.12
CA ARG A 75 -6.44 -3.15 11.52
C ARG A 75 -5.82 -2.93 12.93
N LEU A 76 -5.91 -3.95 13.79
CA LEU A 76 -5.26 -3.97 15.10
C LEU A 76 -3.72 -3.87 15.02
N PHE A 77 -3.12 -4.44 13.98
CA PHE A 77 -1.66 -4.38 13.78
C PHE A 77 -1.21 -3.08 13.11
N GLN A 78 -2.10 -2.33 12.44
CA GLN A 78 -1.74 -1.04 11.83
C GLN A 78 -1.43 0.03 12.90
N ALA A 79 -2.20 0.06 14.00
CA ALA A 79 -1.89 0.90 15.14
C ALA A 79 -0.56 0.50 15.80
N MET A 80 -0.29 -0.81 15.89
CA MET A 80 0.95 -1.34 16.46
C MET A 80 2.19 -1.06 15.58
N ILE A 81 2.06 -1.01 14.26
CA ILE A 81 3.17 -0.64 13.36
C ILE A 81 3.47 0.86 13.44
N HIS A 82 2.47 1.73 13.51
CA HIS A 82 2.70 3.15 13.85
C HIS A 82 3.34 3.31 15.23
N PHE A 83 2.93 2.48 16.21
CA PHE A 83 3.54 2.44 17.53
C PHE A 83 5.02 1.97 17.49
N LYS A 84 5.34 0.97 16.67
CA LYS A 84 6.71 0.46 16.51
C LYS A 84 7.62 1.42 15.77
N GLU A 85 7.07 2.26 14.90
CA GLU A 85 7.80 3.32 14.18
C GLU A 85 8.06 4.54 15.09
N SER A 86 7.22 4.77 16.10
CA SER A 86 7.43 5.78 17.16
C SER A 86 8.50 5.40 18.20
N HIS A 87 9.04 4.18 18.15
CA HIS A 87 10.15 3.72 19.00
C HIS A 87 11.54 3.90 18.38
N ARG A 88 11.67 4.59 17.24
CA ARG A 88 12.98 5.14 16.84
C ARG A 88 13.21 6.45 17.61
N VAL A 89 13.59 6.25 18.88
CA VAL A 89 14.35 7.16 19.77
C VAL A 89 14.33 8.64 19.35
N ASP A 90 13.56 9.45 20.06
CA ASP A 90 13.74 10.90 20.02
C ASP A 90 15.19 11.24 20.41
N ARG A 91 15.77 12.27 19.80
CA ARG A 91 17.17 12.74 19.97
C ARG A 91 17.60 13.07 21.42
N VAL A 92 16.73 12.87 22.42
CA VAL A 92 16.91 13.25 23.83
C VAL A 92 16.75 12.06 24.81
N GLY A 93 16.58 10.82 24.33
CA GLY A 93 16.85 9.63 25.15
C GLY A 93 15.97 9.38 26.38
N GLN A 94 14.72 9.86 26.44
CA GLN A 94 13.77 9.49 27.50
C GLN A 94 12.80 8.38 27.07
N ARG A 95 12.57 7.40 27.96
CA ARG A 95 11.55 6.35 27.83
C ARG A 95 10.21 6.91 28.33
N ILE A 96 9.19 6.88 27.47
CA ILE A 96 7.79 7.06 27.86
C ILE A 96 7.23 5.73 28.38
N ASN A 97 6.49 5.79 29.49
CA ASN A 97 5.98 4.63 30.24
C ASN A 97 4.67 4.11 29.63
N VAL A 98 4.43 2.81 29.82
CA VAL A 98 3.31 2.02 29.27
C VAL A 98 1.90 2.53 29.67
N GLU A 99 1.82 3.49 30.59
CA GLU A 99 0.57 4.10 31.07
C GLU A 99 -0.11 4.98 30.01
N ASP A 100 0.63 5.51 29.02
CA ASP A 100 0.05 6.30 27.90
C ASP A 100 -0.84 5.47 26.96
N MET A 101 -0.73 4.13 27.02
CA MET A 101 -1.48 3.20 26.18
C MET A 101 -2.97 3.08 26.60
N LYS A 102 -3.30 3.41 27.86
CA LYS A 102 -4.69 3.35 28.36
C LYS A 102 -5.55 4.54 27.92
N PHE A 103 -4.95 5.69 27.64
CA PHE A 103 -5.68 6.92 27.29
C PHE A 103 -6.36 6.86 25.91
N PHE A 104 -5.81 6.08 24.98
CA PHE A 104 -6.35 5.99 23.62
C PHE A 104 -7.56 5.06 23.49
N ASN A 105 -7.76 4.13 24.43
CA ASN A 105 -8.88 3.18 24.36
C ASN A 105 -10.21 3.80 24.83
N LEU A 106 -10.16 4.83 25.68
CA LEU A 106 -11.38 5.39 26.29
C LEU A 106 -12.15 6.42 25.44
N ASN A 107 -11.62 6.88 24.30
CA ASN A 107 -12.27 7.90 23.45
C ASN A 107 -12.83 7.36 22.13
N LEU A 108 -13.05 6.04 22.01
CA LEU A 108 -13.65 5.43 20.81
C LEU A 108 -14.96 4.68 21.11
N MET A 109 -15.62 5.05 22.20
CA MET A 109 -16.91 4.50 22.63
C MET A 109 -17.85 5.57 23.20
N ASP A 110 -17.80 6.77 22.61
CA ASP A 110 -18.90 7.76 22.59
C ASP A 110 -19.00 8.37 21.17
#